data_AF-A0A925NZE8-F1
#
_entry.id   AF-A0A925NZE8-F1
#
_cell.length_a   1.000
_cell.length_b   1.000
_cell.length_c   1.000
_cell.angle_alpha   90.00
_cell.angle_beta   90.00
_cell.angle_gamma   90.00
#
_symmetry.space_group_name_H-M   'P 1'
#
loop_
_entity.id
_entity.type
_entity.pdbx_description
1 polymer ?
#
loop_
_entity_poly.entity_id
_entity_poly.type
_entity_poly.pdbx_seq_one_letter_code
_entity_poly.pdbx_strand_id
1 'polypeptide(L)'
;MISILLFGAIQSFGADAKQRFPKPEFDSGYTQPSTTTPGARMFLLEYMDVIVLFVALSLTTWLLLKKRSRKGVFWVSVFSLLYFGFYREGCICSIGAIQNVALGIVDPTYAIPLTALLFFLLPLAFALFFGRVFCGGVCPLGAIQDIVAIKPIELPKWIMKVLGLIPYLYLGLAILYVATKSEFIFCRYDPFVGIFRL
;
A
#
# COMPACT_ATOMS: atom_id res chain seq x y z
N MET A 1 -15.74 17.21 -11.21
CA MET A 1 -14.49 17.20 -10.42
C MET A 1 -14.56 18.06 -9.16
N ILE A 2 -15.10 19.29 -9.22
CA ILE A 2 -15.21 20.18 -8.05
C ILE A 2 -16.26 19.69 -7.01
N SER A 3 -17.38 19.11 -7.45
CA SER A 3 -18.39 18.54 -6.52
C SER A 3 -17.91 17.31 -5.74
N ILE A 4 -16.95 16.54 -6.28
CA ILE A 4 -16.39 15.35 -5.60
C ILE A 4 -15.44 15.79 -4.46
N LEU A 5 -14.69 16.87 -4.68
CA LEU A 5 -13.79 17.46 -3.68
C LEU A 5 -14.56 18.12 -2.52
N LEU A 6 -15.70 18.75 -2.82
CA LEU A 6 -16.57 19.36 -1.80
C LEU A 6 -17.32 18.33 -0.96
N PHE A 7 -17.75 17.21 -1.55
CA PHE A 7 -18.40 16.13 -0.80
C PHE A 7 -17.40 15.37 0.10
N GLY A 8 -16.15 15.22 -0.36
CA GLY A 8 -15.07 14.61 0.43
C GLY A 8 -14.66 15.43 1.65
N ALA A 9 -14.73 16.76 1.57
CA ALA A 9 -14.35 17.63 2.69
C ALA A 9 -15.34 17.55 3.87
N ILE A 10 -16.64 17.37 3.61
CA ILE A 10 -17.70 17.39 4.63
C ILE A 10 -17.71 16.10 5.48
N GLN A 11 -17.27 14.97 4.93
CA GLN A 11 -17.24 13.67 5.62
C GLN A 11 -16.08 13.52 6.62
N SER A 12 -15.24 14.55 6.79
CA SER A 12 -14.00 14.50 7.58
C SER A 12 -14.21 14.61 9.10
N PHE A 13 -15.44 14.86 9.57
CA PHE A 13 -15.72 15.04 11.00
C PHE A 13 -16.31 13.77 11.62
N GLY A 14 -15.42 12.96 12.19
CA GLY A 14 -15.72 12.06 13.31
C GLY A 14 -16.45 10.76 12.96
N ALA A 15 -15.69 9.67 12.80
CA ALA A 15 -16.24 8.32 12.90
C ALA A 15 -15.25 7.40 13.62
N ASP A 16 -15.50 7.17 14.91
CA ASP A 16 -14.94 6.04 15.66
C ASP A 16 -15.62 4.75 15.18
N ALA A 17 -14.84 3.85 14.57
CA ALA A 17 -15.33 2.57 14.06
C ALA A 17 -15.61 1.61 15.23
N LYS A 18 -16.86 1.56 15.69
CA LYS A 18 -17.32 0.61 16.72
C LYS A 18 -17.68 -0.74 16.08
N GLN A 19 -17.00 -1.83 16.46
CA GLN A 19 -17.36 -3.18 16.00
C GLN A 19 -18.80 -3.53 16.41
N ARG A 20 -19.66 -3.78 15.42
CA ARG A 20 -21.10 -4.03 15.61
C ARG A 20 -21.46 -5.48 15.93
N PHE A 21 -20.54 -6.43 15.77
CA PHE A 21 -20.83 -7.85 15.96
C PHE A 21 -19.89 -8.46 17.01
N PRO A 22 -20.43 -9.22 18.00
CA PRO A 22 -19.61 -9.98 18.92
C PRO A 22 -18.85 -11.07 18.16
N LYS A 23 -17.62 -11.37 18.61
CA LYS A 23 -16.80 -12.42 17.99
C LYS A 23 -17.46 -13.79 18.23
N PRO A 24 -17.46 -14.70 17.24
CA PRO A 24 -17.93 -16.06 17.46
C PRO A 24 -17.03 -16.76 18.49
N GLU A 25 -17.65 -17.40 19.47
CA GLU A 25 -16.96 -18.24 20.45
C GLU A 25 -16.70 -19.62 19.83
N PHE A 26 -15.45 -20.06 19.84
CA PHE A 26 -15.07 -21.38 19.33
C PHE A 26 -14.97 -22.35 20.50
N ASP A 27 -15.72 -23.47 20.45
CA ASP A 27 -15.65 -24.56 21.46
C ASP A 27 -14.24 -25.17 21.61
N SER A 28 -13.37 -24.98 20.61
CA SER A 28 -12.00 -25.52 20.59
C SER A 28 -10.99 -24.76 21.47
N GLY A 29 -11.42 -23.74 22.21
CA GLY A 29 -10.52 -22.87 22.99
C GLY A 29 -9.58 -22.03 22.10
N TYR A 30 -9.84 -21.99 20.80
CA TYR A 30 -9.05 -21.22 19.84
C TYR A 30 -9.27 -19.72 20.02
N THR A 31 -8.25 -19.03 20.52
CA THR A 31 -8.22 -17.56 20.56
C THR A 31 -7.77 -17.04 19.19
N GLN A 32 -8.65 -16.31 18.50
CA GLN A 32 -8.25 -15.63 17.27
C GLN A 32 -7.08 -14.67 17.55
N PRO A 33 -5.99 -14.70 16.75
CA PRO A 33 -4.92 -13.73 16.88
C PRO A 33 -5.49 -12.33 16.65
N SER A 34 -5.14 -11.40 17.55
CA SER A 34 -5.54 -10.00 17.39
C SER A 34 -5.03 -9.47 16.05
N THR A 35 -5.92 -8.97 15.21
CA THR A 35 -5.54 -8.23 14.02
C THR A 35 -4.76 -7.00 14.48
N THR A 36 -3.44 -7.01 14.27
CA THR A 36 -2.59 -5.84 14.47
C THR A 36 -2.92 -4.81 13.38
N THR A 37 -3.99 -4.05 13.60
CA THR A 37 -4.11 -2.72 13.00
C THR A 37 -3.12 -1.84 13.76
N PRO A 38 -1.99 -1.41 13.16
CA PRO A 38 -1.12 -0.46 13.84
C PRO A 38 -1.98 0.73 14.25
N GLY A 39 -1.94 1.07 15.54
CA GLY A 39 -2.71 2.19 16.07
C GLY A 39 -2.37 3.45 15.30
N ALA A 40 -3.37 4.34 15.11
CA ALA A 40 -3.17 5.63 14.47
C ALA A 40 -1.94 6.29 15.10
N ARG A 41 -0.85 6.37 14.34
CA ARG A 41 0.34 7.10 14.78
C ARG A 41 -0.13 8.53 14.99
N MET A 42 0.46 9.25 15.95
CA MET A 42 0.16 10.67 16.19
C MET A 42 -0.02 11.38 14.84
N PHE A 43 -1.15 12.07 14.61
CA PHE A 43 -1.56 12.62 13.31
C PHE A 43 -0.41 13.24 12.51
N LEU A 44 0.50 13.96 13.18
CA LEU A 44 1.74 14.53 12.60
C LEU A 44 2.61 13.52 11.84
N LEU A 45 2.84 12.33 12.39
CA LEU A 45 3.67 11.29 11.77
C LEU A 45 3.05 10.78 10.46
N GLU A 46 1.72 10.68 10.38
CA GLU A 46 1.06 10.22 9.15
C GLU A 46 1.21 11.23 8.00
N TYR A 47 1.14 12.53 8.30
CA TYR A 47 1.40 13.58 7.30
C TYR A 47 2.88 13.64 6.90
N MET A 48 3.79 13.40 7.84
CA MET A 48 5.22 13.29 7.53
C MET A 48 5.49 12.14 6.56
N ASP A 49 4.84 10.99 6.74
CA ASP A 49 4.99 9.84 5.83
C ASP A 49 4.56 10.18 4.39
N VAL A 50 3.49 10.96 4.22
CA VAL A 50 3.04 11.43 2.91
C VAL A 50 4.04 12.40 2.29
N ILE A 51 4.62 13.30 3.08
CA ILE A 51 5.65 14.23 2.60
C ILE A 51 6.89 13.46 2.16
N VAL A 52 7.35 12.49 2.97
CA VAL A 52 8.49 11.63 2.62
C VAL A 52 8.20 10.87 1.33
N LEU A 53 6.97 10.37 1.13
CA LEU A 53 6.56 9.69 -0.11
C LEU A 53 6.65 10.63 -1.31
N PHE A 54 6.11 11.84 -1.21
CA PHE A 54 6.16 12.83 -2.29
C PHE A 54 7.60 13.21 -2.66
N VAL A 55 8.46 13.43 -1.65
CA VAL A 55 9.87 13.74 -1.86
C VAL A 55 10.60 12.56 -2.52
N ALA A 56 10.38 11.33 -2.05
CA ALA A 56 10.98 10.14 -2.62
C ALA A 56 10.57 9.92 -4.08
N LEU A 57 9.28 10.12 -4.40
CA LEU A 57 8.76 10.05 -5.78
C LEU A 57 9.38 11.12 -6.68
N SER A 58 9.46 12.37 -6.20
CA SER A 58 10.05 13.48 -6.93
C SER A 58 11.54 13.26 -7.19
N LEU A 59 12.27 12.81 -6.17
CA LEU A 59 13.71 12.51 -6.28
C LEU A 59 13.95 11.35 -7.25
N THR A 60 13.18 10.28 -7.14
CA THR A 60 13.26 9.13 -8.06
C THR A 60 12.97 9.56 -9.50
N THR A 61 11.94 10.39 -9.70
CA THR A 61 11.59 10.95 -11.01
C THR A 61 12.74 11.77 -11.60
N TRP A 62 13.34 12.65 -10.81
CA TRP A 62 14.50 13.44 -11.24
C TRP A 62 15.72 12.57 -11.57
N LEU A 63 15.99 11.55 -10.75
CA LEU A 63 17.10 10.62 -10.96
C LEU A 63 16.91 9.75 -12.22
N LEU A 64 15.68 9.36 -12.53
CA LEU A 64 15.36 8.55 -13.71
C LEU A 64 15.35 9.37 -15.00
N LEU A 65 14.67 10.53 -14.99
CA LEU A 65 14.45 11.31 -16.21
C LEU A 65 15.61 12.25 -16.54
N LYS A 66 16.18 12.94 -15.54
CA LYS A 66 17.20 13.97 -15.76
C LYS A 66 18.62 13.43 -15.56
N LYS A 67 18.91 12.87 -14.37
CA LYS A 67 20.29 12.44 -14.02
C LYS A 67 20.66 11.08 -14.63
N ARG A 68 19.68 10.24 -14.94
CA ARG A 68 19.83 8.84 -15.41
C ARG A 68 20.84 8.02 -14.58
N SER A 69 20.82 8.18 -13.25
CA SER A 69 21.79 7.53 -12.36
C SER A 69 21.19 6.30 -11.66
N ARG A 70 21.61 5.10 -12.07
CA ARG A 70 21.18 3.83 -11.45
C ARG A 70 21.57 3.74 -9.97
N LYS A 71 22.78 4.18 -9.62
CA LYS A 71 23.25 4.22 -8.23
C LYS A 71 22.39 5.12 -7.35
N GLY A 72 21.94 6.26 -7.88
CA GLY A 72 21.03 7.16 -7.16
C GLY A 72 19.69 6.49 -6.85
N VAL A 73 19.08 5.85 -7.84
CA VAL A 73 17.80 5.14 -7.68
C VAL A 73 17.93 3.99 -6.68
N PHE A 74 19.04 3.26 -6.71
CA PHE A 74 19.33 2.20 -5.73
C PHE A 74 19.35 2.75 -4.29
N TRP A 75 20.04 3.86 -4.03
CA TRP A 75 20.05 4.47 -2.69
C TRP A 75 18.68 4.98 -2.23
N VAL A 76 17.87 5.53 -3.14
CA VAL A 76 16.49 5.91 -2.82
C VAL A 76 15.62 4.68 -2.50
N SER A 77 15.86 3.56 -3.19
CA SER A 77 15.19 2.29 -2.94
C SER A 77 15.54 1.72 -1.57
N VAL A 78 16.83 1.73 -1.21
CA VAL A 78 17.31 1.33 0.12
C VAL A 78 16.72 2.21 1.22
N PHE A 79 16.71 3.53 1.04
CA PHE A 79 16.07 4.45 1.97
C PHE A 79 14.58 4.15 2.14
N SER A 80 13.87 3.93 1.02
CA SER A 80 12.44 3.66 1.02
C SER A 80 12.11 2.31 1.67
N LEU A 81 12.99 1.31 1.51
CA LEU A 81 12.90 0.03 2.21
C LEU A 81 13.01 0.19 3.72
N LEU A 82 14.01 0.95 4.19
CA LEU A 82 14.21 1.21 5.62
C LEU A 82 13.08 2.04 6.22
N TYR A 83 12.64 3.09 5.52
CA TYR A 83 11.62 4.00 6.01
C TYR A 83 10.19 3.43 5.89
N PHE A 84 9.75 3.05 4.69
CA PHE A 84 8.38 2.55 4.48
C PHE A 84 8.20 1.07 4.82
N GLY A 85 9.27 0.28 4.77
CA GLY A 85 9.28 -1.10 5.22
C GLY A 85 9.39 -1.18 6.73
N PHE A 86 10.61 -1.09 7.27
CA PHE A 86 10.88 -1.34 8.70
C PHE A 86 10.31 -0.27 9.63
N TYR A 87 10.54 1.03 9.36
CA TYR A 87 10.07 2.08 10.27
C TYR A 87 8.54 2.25 10.24
N ARG A 88 7.88 2.00 9.10
CA ARG A 88 6.42 2.09 8.95
C ARG A 88 5.69 0.75 9.03
N GLU A 89 6.41 -0.34 9.26
CA GLU A 89 5.88 -1.72 9.30
C GLU A 89 5.10 -2.15 8.05
N GLY A 90 5.39 -1.55 6.89
CA GLY A 90 4.86 -1.93 5.58
C GLY A 90 3.37 -1.66 5.31
N CYS A 91 2.55 -1.36 6.32
CA CYS A 91 1.10 -1.16 6.17
C CYS A 91 0.59 0.07 6.93
N ILE A 92 -0.20 0.98 6.33
CA ILE A 92 -0.83 0.96 4.98
C ILE A 92 0.13 1.45 3.90
N CYS A 93 0.43 0.63 2.89
CA CYS A 93 1.20 1.02 1.70
C CYS A 93 0.30 1.45 0.53
N SER A 94 0.90 2.03 -0.52
CA SER A 94 0.17 2.48 -1.71
C SER A 94 -0.62 1.39 -2.44
N ILE A 95 -0.14 0.13 -2.38
CA ILE A 95 -0.87 -1.03 -2.95
C ILE A 95 -2.04 -1.41 -2.05
N GLY A 96 -1.82 -1.50 -0.74
CA GLY A 96 -2.89 -1.78 0.24
C GLY A 96 -3.95 -0.67 0.33
N ALA A 97 -3.59 0.57 -0.01
CA ALA A 97 -4.53 1.69 -0.07
C ALA A 97 -5.66 1.47 -1.11
N ILE A 98 -5.48 0.60 -2.11
CA ILE A 98 -6.52 0.24 -3.06
C ILE A 98 -7.74 -0.35 -2.34
N GLN A 99 -7.52 -1.19 -1.33
CA GLN A 99 -8.62 -1.77 -0.56
C GLN A 99 -9.33 -0.73 0.31
N ASN A 100 -8.62 0.29 0.80
CA ASN A 100 -9.22 1.41 1.55
C ASN A 100 -10.13 2.26 0.65
N VAL A 101 -9.67 2.55 -0.57
CA VAL A 101 -10.46 3.28 -1.57
C VAL A 101 -11.67 2.45 -2.01
N ALA A 102 -11.49 1.16 -2.27
CA ALA A 102 -12.59 0.26 -2.62
C ALA A 102 -13.64 0.19 -1.49
N LEU A 103 -13.21 0.15 -0.22
CA LEU A 103 -14.13 0.10 0.92
C LEU A 103 -14.98 1.37 1.04
N GLY A 104 -14.38 2.55 0.86
CA GLY A 104 -15.15 3.80 0.89
C GLY A 104 -16.05 4.03 -0.33
N ILE A 105 -15.85 3.29 -1.43
CA ILE A 105 -16.79 3.27 -2.55
C ILE A 105 -17.98 2.34 -2.24
N VAL A 106 -17.72 1.19 -1.62
CA VAL A 106 -18.76 0.18 -1.34
C VAL A 106 -19.60 0.54 -0.11
N ASP A 107 -18.98 1.11 0.93
CA ASP A 107 -19.64 1.44 2.19
C ASP A 107 -19.69 2.97 2.40
N PRO A 108 -20.86 3.61 2.31
CA PRO A 108 -20.99 5.06 2.50
C PRO A 108 -20.75 5.49 3.96
N THR A 109 -20.69 4.54 4.90
CA THR A 109 -20.40 4.82 6.32
C THR A 109 -18.91 4.78 6.64
N TYR A 110 -18.06 4.33 5.70
CA TYR A 110 -16.62 4.28 5.89
C TYR A 110 -15.97 5.61 5.48
N ALA A 111 -15.42 6.34 6.46
CA ALA A 111 -14.60 7.52 6.21
C ALA A 111 -13.17 7.11 5.86
N ILE A 112 -12.76 7.34 4.60
CA ILE A 112 -11.40 7.02 4.15
C ILE A 112 -10.42 8.01 4.80
N PRO A 113 -9.36 7.55 5.51
CA PRO A 113 -8.35 8.45 6.05
C PRO A 113 -7.63 9.17 4.90
N LEU A 114 -7.47 10.49 5.05
CA LEU A 114 -6.86 11.35 4.02
C LEU A 114 -5.46 10.87 3.64
N THR A 115 -4.71 10.37 4.62
CA THR A 115 -3.36 9.82 4.44
C THR A 115 -3.38 8.60 3.52
N ALA A 116 -4.29 7.63 3.71
CA ALA A 116 -4.42 6.48 2.82
C ALA A 116 -4.83 6.89 1.39
N LEU A 117 -5.73 7.88 1.26
CA LEU A 117 -6.11 8.42 -0.04
C LEU A 117 -4.92 9.06 -0.77
N LEU A 118 -4.09 9.83 -0.06
CA LEU A 118 -2.87 10.43 -0.61
C LEU A 118 -1.85 9.34 -0.98
N PHE A 119 -1.66 8.31 -0.15
CA PHE A 119 -0.79 7.17 -0.46
C PHE A 119 -1.20 6.42 -1.74
N PHE A 120 -2.48 6.44 -2.10
CA PHE A 120 -2.99 5.90 -3.37
C PHE A 120 -2.82 6.89 -4.54
N LEU A 121 -3.23 8.14 -4.36
CA LEU A 121 -3.26 9.13 -5.44
C LEU A 121 -1.86 9.59 -5.89
N LEU A 122 -0.92 9.74 -4.97
CA LEU A 122 0.43 10.24 -5.28
C LEU A 122 1.18 9.33 -6.26
N PRO A 123 1.37 8.02 -5.98
CA PRO A 123 2.01 7.11 -6.93
C PRO A 123 1.26 7.02 -8.26
N LEU A 124 -0.08 7.09 -8.24
CA LEU A 124 -0.89 7.03 -9.46
C LEU A 124 -0.68 8.25 -10.34
N ALA A 125 -0.70 9.45 -9.76
CA ALA A 125 -0.43 10.70 -10.47
C ALA A 125 0.99 10.70 -11.07
N PHE A 126 1.99 10.34 -10.26
CA PHE A 126 3.36 10.22 -10.74
C PHE A 126 3.51 9.15 -11.83
N ALA A 127 2.78 8.03 -11.72
CA ALA A 127 2.79 6.99 -12.73
C ALA A 127 2.23 7.45 -14.08
N LEU A 128 1.18 8.27 -14.05
CA LEU A 128 0.56 8.83 -15.24
C LEU A 128 1.49 9.80 -15.98
N PHE A 129 2.20 10.67 -15.26
CA PHE A 129 3.05 11.70 -15.87
C PHE A 129 4.49 11.24 -16.15
N PHE A 130 5.06 10.38 -15.30
CA PHE A 130 6.48 10.05 -15.30
C PHE A 130 6.78 8.55 -15.45
N GLY A 131 5.75 7.69 -15.57
CA GLY A 131 5.90 6.25 -15.73
C GLY A 131 6.16 5.51 -14.41
N ARG A 132 6.78 4.33 -14.44
CA ARG A 132 6.87 3.40 -13.28
C ARG A 132 7.85 3.83 -12.16
N VAL A 133 7.80 5.09 -11.72
CA VAL A 133 8.71 5.66 -10.72
C VAL A 133 8.52 5.06 -9.33
N PHE A 134 7.28 4.73 -8.94
CA PHE A 134 7.01 4.12 -7.64
C PHE A 134 7.66 2.73 -7.53
N CYS A 135 7.35 1.82 -8.45
CA CYS A 135 7.92 0.47 -8.45
C CYS A 135 9.43 0.46 -8.71
N GLY A 136 9.96 1.46 -9.42
CA GLY A 136 11.37 1.53 -9.77
C GLY A 136 12.28 2.15 -8.70
N GLY A 137 11.74 2.73 -7.62
CA GLY A 137 12.60 3.39 -6.61
C GLY A 137 12.02 3.65 -5.23
N VAL A 138 10.69 3.55 -5.04
CA VAL A 138 10.04 3.91 -3.76
C VAL A 138 9.31 2.73 -3.12
N CYS A 139 8.87 1.76 -3.92
CA CYS A 139 8.17 0.59 -3.44
C CYS A 139 9.13 -0.32 -2.64
N PRO A 140 8.88 -0.60 -1.35
CA PRO A 140 9.75 -1.47 -0.55
C PRO A 140 9.78 -2.90 -1.09
N LEU A 141 8.66 -3.41 -1.61
CA LEU A 141 8.58 -4.72 -2.26
C LEU A 141 9.47 -4.79 -3.51
N GLY A 142 9.48 -3.72 -4.30
CA GLY A 142 10.36 -3.60 -5.46
C GLY A 142 11.83 -3.49 -5.06
N ALA A 143 12.13 -2.73 -4.00
CA ALA A 143 13.47 -2.57 -3.48
C ALA A 143 14.08 -3.89 -2.99
N ILE A 144 13.32 -4.72 -2.25
CA ILE A 144 13.80 -6.05 -1.84
C ILE A 144 14.08 -6.92 -3.07
N GLN A 145 13.18 -6.93 -4.05
CA GLN A 145 13.38 -7.71 -5.28
C GLN A 145 14.63 -7.27 -6.04
N ASP A 146 14.91 -5.96 -6.14
CA ASP A 146 16.10 -5.44 -6.82
C ASP A 146 17.40 -5.73 -6.05
N ILE A 147 17.35 -5.74 -4.70
CA ILE A 147 18.51 -6.05 -3.84
C ILE A 147 18.84 -7.55 -3.84
N VAL A 148 17.84 -8.42 -3.83
CA VAL A 148 18.01 -9.88 -3.73
C VAL A 148 18.17 -10.54 -5.11
N ALA A 149 17.92 -9.82 -6.20
CA ALA A 149 18.09 -10.35 -7.56
C ALA A 149 19.57 -10.58 -7.93
N ILE A 150 20.08 -11.79 -7.70
CA ILE A 150 21.47 -12.18 -8.01
C ILE A 150 21.63 -12.59 -9.48
N LYS A 151 20.69 -13.38 -10.03
CA LYS A 151 20.69 -13.82 -11.43
C LYS A 151 19.27 -13.79 -11.98
N PRO A 152 18.92 -12.83 -12.85
CA PRO A 152 17.65 -12.88 -13.56
C PRO A 152 17.64 -14.09 -14.49
N ILE A 153 16.64 -14.96 -14.32
CA ILE A 153 16.43 -16.14 -15.18
C ILE A 153 15.31 -15.79 -16.15
N GLU A 154 15.52 -16.03 -17.45
CA GLU A 154 14.45 -15.89 -18.43
C GLU A 154 13.48 -17.07 -18.32
N LEU A 155 12.23 -16.79 -17.98
CA LEU A 155 11.18 -17.80 -17.88
C LEU A 155 10.60 -18.11 -19.28
N PRO A 156 10.21 -19.36 -19.57
CA PRO A 156 9.55 -19.70 -20.83
C PRO A 156 8.23 -18.94 -20.98
N LYS A 157 7.87 -18.60 -22.23
CA LYS A 157 6.73 -17.72 -22.57
C LYS A 157 5.40 -18.15 -21.96
N TRP A 158 5.15 -19.45 -21.84
CA TRP A 158 3.92 -19.98 -21.23
C TRP A 158 3.83 -19.65 -19.73
N ILE A 159 4.93 -19.82 -18.98
CA ILE A 159 4.97 -19.49 -17.55
C ILE A 159 4.77 -17.99 -17.35
N MET A 160 5.42 -17.14 -18.15
CA MET A 160 5.22 -15.69 -18.05
C MET A 160 3.75 -15.29 -18.26
N LYS A 161 3.05 -15.94 -19.19
CA LYS A 161 1.63 -15.66 -19.46
C LYS A 161 0.73 -16.05 -18.29
N VAL A 162 0.98 -17.22 -17.67
CA VAL A 162 0.24 -17.68 -16.49
C VAL A 162 0.55 -16.81 -15.26
N LEU A 163 1.84 -16.51 -15.02
CA LEU A 163 2.27 -15.70 -13.88
C LEU A 163 1.76 -14.25 -13.99
N GLY A 164 1.63 -13.73 -15.21
CA GLY A 164 1.02 -12.43 -15.48
C GLY A 164 -0.46 -12.33 -15.11
N LEU A 165 -1.16 -13.46 -14.93
CA LEU A 165 -2.57 -13.48 -14.49
C LEU A 165 -2.71 -13.31 -12.98
N ILE A 166 -1.69 -13.70 -12.20
CA ILE A 166 -1.73 -13.70 -10.73
C ILE A 166 -2.06 -12.31 -10.15
N PRO A 167 -1.45 -11.20 -10.59
CA PRO A 167 -1.77 -9.88 -10.05
C PRO A 167 -3.25 -9.49 -10.24
N TYR A 168 -3.85 -9.86 -11.38
CA TYR A 168 -5.26 -9.56 -11.66
C TYR A 168 -6.20 -10.41 -10.81
N LEU A 169 -5.89 -11.70 -10.63
CA LEU A 169 -6.65 -12.58 -9.74
C LEU A 169 -6.57 -12.09 -8.29
N TYR A 170 -5.37 -11.72 -7.83
CA TYR A 170 -5.16 -11.20 -6.49
C TYR A 170 -5.88 -9.87 -6.26
N LEU A 171 -5.86 -8.97 -7.25
CA LEU A 171 -6.61 -7.72 -7.20
C LEU A 171 -8.13 -7.97 -7.16
N GLY A 172 -8.62 -8.90 -7.98
CA GLY A 172 -10.04 -9.30 -7.97
C GLY A 172 -10.49 -9.86 -6.62
N LEU A 173 -9.68 -10.74 -6.03
CA LEU A 173 -9.90 -11.28 -4.68
C LEU A 173 -9.86 -10.16 -3.62
N ALA A 174 -8.91 -9.23 -3.72
CA ALA A 174 -8.80 -8.13 -2.77
C ALA A 174 -10.04 -7.22 -2.79
N ILE A 175 -10.62 -6.95 -3.96
CA ILE A 175 -11.86 -6.19 -4.12
C ILE A 175 -13.05 -6.99 -3.59
N LEU A 176 -13.13 -8.29 -3.90
CA LEU A 176 -14.22 -9.16 -3.43
C LEU A 176 -14.27 -9.23 -1.91
N TYR A 177 -13.11 -9.37 -1.25
CA TYR A 177 -13.04 -9.43 0.21
C TYR A 177 -13.50 -8.11 0.86
N VAL A 178 -13.10 -6.98 0.28
CA VAL A 178 -13.57 -5.65 0.71
C VAL A 178 -15.10 -5.53 0.53
N ALA A 179 -15.65 -6.00 -0.59
CA ALA A 179 -17.08 -5.97 -0.83
C ALA A 179 -17.88 -6.82 0.17
N THR A 180 -17.31 -7.95 0.61
CA THR A 180 -17.89 -8.81 1.66
C THR A 180 -17.65 -8.30 3.09
N LYS A 181 -16.96 -7.16 3.26
CA LYS A 181 -16.56 -6.59 4.56
C LYS A 181 -15.81 -7.56 5.47
N SER A 182 -15.00 -8.45 4.88
CA SER A 182 -14.25 -9.46 5.63
C SER A 182 -12.95 -8.90 6.20
N GLU A 183 -11.88 -8.88 5.40
CA GLU A 183 -10.55 -8.45 5.85
C GLU A 183 -9.71 -7.81 4.74
N PHE A 184 -8.72 -7.01 5.13
CA PHE A 184 -7.71 -6.45 4.23
C PHE A 184 -6.62 -7.48 3.88
N ILE A 185 -6.87 -8.29 2.85
CA ILE A 185 -5.94 -9.30 2.32
C ILE A 185 -4.50 -8.78 2.15
N PHE A 186 -4.30 -7.55 1.63
CA PHE A 186 -2.94 -7.06 1.36
C PHE A 186 -2.10 -6.95 2.64
N CYS A 187 -2.65 -6.46 3.75
CA CYS A 187 -1.87 -6.31 4.98
C CYS A 187 -1.72 -7.61 5.77
N ARG A 188 -2.53 -8.63 5.49
CA ARG A 188 -2.47 -9.92 6.18
C ARG A 188 -1.59 -10.94 5.48
N TYR A 189 -1.61 -10.97 4.16
CA TYR A 189 -0.92 -11.99 3.36
C TYR A 189 0.33 -11.47 2.64
N ASP A 190 0.72 -10.20 2.83
CA ASP A 190 2.00 -9.71 2.32
C ASP A 190 3.15 -10.37 3.11
N PRO A 191 3.94 -11.25 2.46
CA PRO A 191 5.00 -12.01 3.15
C PRO A 191 6.11 -11.11 3.68
N PHE A 192 6.24 -9.88 3.16
CA PHE A 192 7.26 -8.94 3.59
C PHE A 192 6.84 -8.13 4.81
N VAL A 193 5.54 -8.05 5.14
CA VAL A 193 5.07 -7.41 6.38
C VAL A 193 5.60 -8.13 7.61
N GLY A 194 5.70 -9.46 7.58
CA GLY A 194 6.33 -10.24 8.65
C GLY A 194 7.79 -9.88 8.86
N ILE A 195 8.54 -9.61 7.78
CA ILE A 195 9.95 -9.19 7.83
C ILE A 195 10.07 -7.77 8.38
N PHE A 196 9.14 -6.87 8.01
CA PHE A 196 9.13 -5.48 8.46
C PHE A 196 8.71 -5.28 9.92
N ARG A 197 8.17 -6.30 10.58
CA ARG A 197 7.69 -6.26 11.97
C ARG A 197 8.52 -7.09 12.96
N LEU A 198 9.69 -7.57 12.54
CA LEU A 198 10.70 -8.20 13.40
C LEU A 198 11.36 -7.15 14.30
#